data_AF-A0A6A5TQH5-F1
#
_entry.id   AF-A0A6A5TQH5-F1
#
_cell.length_a   1.000
_cell.length_b   1.000
_cell.length_c   1.000
_cell.angle_alpha   90.00
_cell.angle_beta   90.00
_cell.angle_gamma   90.00
#
_symmetry.space_group_name_H-M   'P 1'
#
loop_
_entity.id
_entity.type
_entity.pdbx_description
1 polymer ?
#
loop_
_entity_poly.entity_id
_entity_poly.type
_entity_poly.pdbx_seq_one_letter_code
_entity_poly.pdbx_strand_id
1 'polypeptide(L)'
;MGTPSDYLPGPVSDDAINQLLLSIGLPKATEIVAPKVTAQYHSIHLIVVPKNPRTVHTRLVLRVSGKHLPTIKTENEMAVMTWIKRNTSVPVPDIVAYDSSDANKLGHEYSLLSLVSGTTLSDIYASLTETQMLLILGQLADYLSQLHEQRWNAIGGLRMDKNGAIVVDRIVDETFWQAPDVDKLWPGETVDSVNLGGPYPTYIDLISAQIKTYIHLIQAHKSLAPMQDAVPRLEAFVQALPAHAEELNRVQLRLAHKDLHFANILYDVESDRVTSILDWEFSGVVPFTKWNPRRSFLWNGKEGEDSVPEKSRLLDIFQGICKKRNLTILEDAEYASPL
;
A
#
# COMPACT_ATOMS: atom_id res chain seq x y z
N MET A 1 -20.91 -2.45 5.36
CA MET A 1 -19.78 -3.27 4.89
C MET A 1 -19.33 -4.15 6.04
N GLY A 2 -18.89 -5.38 5.76
CA GLY A 2 -18.26 -6.22 6.79
C GLY A 2 -16.86 -5.71 7.14
N THR A 3 -16.21 -6.28 8.16
CA THR A 3 -14.79 -5.99 8.43
C THR A 3 -13.95 -6.84 7.47
N PRO A 4 -12.88 -6.33 6.83
CA PRO A 4 -12.05 -7.15 5.94
C PRO A 4 -11.58 -8.48 6.57
N SER A 5 -11.25 -8.46 7.87
CA SER A 5 -10.85 -9.65 8.62
C SER A 5 -11.88 -10.79 8.63
N ASP A 6 -13.17 -10.46 8.44
CA ASP A 6 -14.28 -11.45 8.42
C ASP A 6 -14.24 -12.35 7.17
N TYR A 7 -13.51 -11.93 6.14
CA TYR A 7 -13.40 -12.61 4.84
C TYR A 7 -11.99 -13.17 4.57
N LEU A 8 -11.18 -13.31 5.62
CA LEU A 8 -9.90 -14.00 5.52
C LEU A 8 -10.09 -15.50 5.24
N PRO A 9 -9.11 -16.15 4.58
CA PRO A 9 -9.12 -17.59 4.47
C PRO A 9 -9.23 -18.25 5.85
N GLY A 10 -9.86 -19.42 5.90
CA GLY A 10 -9.80 -20.27 7.08
C GLY A 10 -8.36 -20.65 7.42
N PRO A 11 -8.12 -21.24 8.62
CA PRO A 11 -6.77 -21.62 9.04
C PRO A 11 -6.07 -22.49 7.99
N VAL A 12 -4.88 -22.07 7.55
CA VAL A 12 -4.06 -22.84 6.61
C VAL A 12 -3.28 -23.87 7.41
N SER A 13 -3.40 -25.15 7.05
CA SER A 13 -2.72 -26.22 7.78
C SER A 13 -1.21 -26.24 7.50
N ASP A 14 -0.43 -26.69 8.48
CA ASP A 14 1.01 -26.91 8.33
C ASP A 14 1.34 -27.85 7.16
N ASP A 15 0.48 -28.85 6.89
CA ASP A 15 0.64 -29.73 5.73
C ASP A 15 0.46 -28.96 4.42
N ALA A 16 -0.58 -28.13 4.30
CA ALA A 16 -0.79 -27.30 3.11
C ALA A 16 0.37 -26.32 2.86
N ILE A 17 0.89 -25.69 3.93
CA ILE A 17 2.08 -24.84 3.85
C ILE A 17 3.29 -25.65 3.37
N ASN A 18 3.52 -26.84 3.91
CA ASN A 18 4.62 -27.69 3.47
C ASN A 18 4.47 -28.18 2.03
N GLN A 19 3.25 -28.49 1.57
CA GLN A 19 2.97 -28.82 0.17
C GLN A 19 3.26 -27.62 -0.75
N LEU A 20 2.91 -26.41 -0.32
CA LEU A 20 3.28 -25.19 -1.03
C LEU A 20 4.81 -25.07 -1.13
N LEU A 21 5.52 -25.11 -0.01
CA LEU A 21 6.99 -24.98 0.04
C LEU A 21 7.67 -25.97 -0.92
N LEU A 22 7.28 -27.25 -0.87
CA LEU A 22 7.81 -28.27 -1.76
C LEU A 22 7.50 -27.97 -3.24
N SER A 23 6.30 -27.49 -3.55
CA SER A 23 5.89 -27.17 -4.92
C SER A 23 6.70 -26.04 -5.56
N ILE A 24 7.26 -25.13 -4.76
CA ILE A 24 8.12 -24.02 -5.20
C ILE A 24 9.62 -24.32 -5.01
N GLY A 25 9.97 -25.58 -4.71
CA GLY A 25 11.35 -26.03 -4.58
C GLY A 25 12.05 -25.68 -3.26
N LEU A 26 11.28 -25.32 -2.22
CA LEU A 26 11.79 -25.15 -0.86
C LEU A 26 11.66 -26.45 -0.05
N PRO A 27 12.55 -26.68 0.93
CA PRO A 27 12.38 -27.79 1.86
C PRO A 27 11.16 -27.58 2.76
N LYS A 28 10.72 -28.67 3.41
CA LYS A 28 9.73 -28.58 4.48
C LYS A 28 10.20 -27.64 5.59
N ALA A 29 9.26 -26.93 6.19
CA ALA A 29 9.50 -26.09 7.34
C ALA A 29 9.91 -26.95 8.55
N THR A 30 10.89 -26.47 9.31
CA THR A 30 11.22 -27.00 10.64
C THR A 30 10.31 -26.42 11.72
N GLU A 31 9.75 -25.23 11.46
CA GLU A 31 8.85 -24.52 12.37
C GLU A 31 7.85 -23.70 11.55
N ILE A 32 6.58 -23.72 11.97
CA ILE A 32 5.51 -22.87 11.44
C ILE A 32 4.78 -22.29 12.64
N VAL A 33 4.67 -20.96 12.70
CA VAL A 33 3.96 -20.25 13.77
C VAL A 33 2.98 -19.27 13.14
N ALA A 34 1.70 -19.40 13.47
CA ALA A 34 0.71 -18.38 13.20
C ALA A 34 0.71 -17.38 14.37
N PRO A 35 1.25 -16.16 14.21
CA PRO A 35 1.25 -15.18 15.29
C PRO A 35 -0.18 -14.77 15.62
N LYS A 36 -0.41 -14.36 16.87
CA LYS A 36 -1.69 -13.74 17.30
C LYS A 36 -1.78 -12.28 16.86
N VAL A 37 -1.45 -12.01 15.61
CA VAL A 37 -1.67 -10.70 14.99
C VAL A 37 -2.79 -10.83 13.97
N THR A 38 -3.75 -9.92 14.04
CA THR A 38 -4.84 -9.86 13.06
C THR A 38 -4.45 -8.85 11.99
N ALA A 39 -4.08 -9.33 10.81
CA ALA A 39 -3.97 -8.46 9.64
C ALA A 39 -5.34 -8.37 8.94
N GLN A 40 -5.60 -7.25 8.26
CA GLN A 40 -6.94 -7.01 7.67
C GLN A 40 -7.20 -7.86 6.42
N TYR A 41 -6.17 -8.08 5.59
CA TYR A 41 -6.29 -8.68 4.26
C TYR A 41 -5.58 -10.03 4.10
N HIS A 42 -4.81 -10.43 5.10
CA HIS A 42 -3.97 -11.62 5.04
C HIS A 42 -4.02 -12.43 6.34
N SER A 43 -3.93 -13.76 6.22
CA SER A 43 -3.42 -14.59 7.32
C SER A 43 -1.90 -14.67 7.23
N ILE A 44 -1.23 -14.61 8.38
CA ILE A 44 0.23 -14.55 8.47
C ILE A 44 0.76 -15.84 9.11
N HIS A 45 1.83 -16.40 8.54
CA HIS A 45 2.56 -17.53 9.10
C HIS A 45 4.06 -17.24 9.06
N LEU A 46 4.72 -17.33 10.21
CA LEU A 46 6.16 -17.26 10.34
C LEU A 46 6.73 -18.67 10.11
N ILE A 47 7.67 -18.79 9.19
CA ILE A 47 8.18 -20.09 8.72
C ILE A 47 9.68 -20.12 8.91
N VAL A 48 10.20 -21.21 9.49
CA VAL A 48 11.64 -21.52 9.47
C VAL A 48 11.88 -22.68 8.53
N VAL A 49 12.76 -22.48 7.56
CA VAL A 49 13.22 -23.50 6.61
C VAL A 49 14.71 -23.79 6.80
N PRO A 50 15.17 -25.03 6.57
CA PRO A 50 16.59 -25.34 6.48
C PRO A 50 17.30 -24.50 5.40
N LYS A 51 18.62 -24.33 5.56
CA LYS A 51 19.47 -23.77 4.50
C LYS A 51 19.25 -24.55 3.21
N ASN A 52 19.03 -23.83 2.13
CA ASN A 52 18.69 -24.40 0.83
C ASN A 52 19.25 -23.51 -0.30
N PRO A 53 19.43 -24.03 -1.51
CA PRO A 53 19.98 -23.26 -2.63
C PRO A 53 18.97 -22.28 -3.24
N ARG A 54 17.67 -22.34 -2.87
CA ARG A 54 16.63 -21.54 -3.52
C ARG A 54 16.58 -20.11 -2.95
N THR A 55 16.82 -19.95 -1.66
CA THR A 55 16.86 -18.65 -0.99
C THR A 55 17.96 -18.61 0.05
N VAL A 56 18.55 -17.43 0.24
CA VAL A 56 19.54 -17.19 1.30
C VAL A 56 18.89 -17.11 2.69
N HIS A 57 17.57 -16.95 2.74
CA HIS A 57 16.79 -16.73 3.97
C HIS A 57 16.30 -18.05 4.56
N THR A 58 16.52 -18.25 5.87
CA THR A 58 15.96 -19.39 6.61
C THR A 58 14.70 -19.03 7.38
N ARG A 59 14.43 -17.75 7.60
CA ARG A 59 13.23 -17.25 8.27
C ARG A 59 12.39 -16.48 7.26
N LEU A 60 11.15 -16.89 7.09
CA LEU A 60 10.24 -16.39 6.07
C LEU A 60 8.90 -15.99 6.70
N VAL A 61 8.17 -15.13 6.01
CA VAL A 61 6.78 -14.78 6.31
C VAL A 61 5.93 -15.17 5.12
N LEU A 62 5.02 -16.10 5.33
CA LEU A 62 3.96 -16.42 4.38
C LEU A 62 2.72 -15.58 4.73
N ARG A 63 2.25 -14.80 3.76
CA ARG A 63 0.98 -14.07 3.83
C ARG A 63 0.03 -14.68 2.83
N VAL A 64 -1.09 -15.22 3.30
CA VAL A 64 -2.12 -15.82 2.46
C VAL A 64 -3.30 -14.87 2.39
N SER A 65 -3.63 -14.45 1.17
CA SER A 65 -4.59 -13.38 0.90
C SER A 65 -6.04 -13.85 1.04
N GLY A 66 -6.88 -12.97 1.59
CA GLY A 66 -8.32 -13.05 1.37
C GLY A 66 -8.72 -12.70 -0.06
N LYS A 67 -10.00 -12.89 -0.38
CA LYS A 67 -10.56 -12.67 -1.73
C LYS A 67 -11.15 -11.27 -1.91
N HIS A 68 -10.61 -10.27 -1.20
CA HIS A 68 -11.17 -8.91 -1.15
C HIS A 68 -11.04 -8.16 -2.47
N LEU A 69 -9.82 -8.11 -3.02
CA LEU A 69 -9.49 -7.52 -4.32
C LEU A 69 -8.57 -8.51 -5.06
N PRO A 70 -9.15 -9.58 -5.64
CA PRO A 70 -8.37 -10.67 -6.19
C PRO A 70 -7.39 -10.20 -7.27
N THR A 71 -6.20 -10.80 -7.26
CA THR A 71 -5.07 -10.60 -8.17
C THR A 71 -4.41 -9.23 -8.05
N ILE A 72 -5.19 -8.15 -8.09
CA ILE A 72 -4.66 -6.79 -8.28
C ILE A 72 -3.81 -6.30 -7.12
N LYS A 73 -4.15 -6.65 -5.86
CA LYS A 73 -3.39 -6.17 -4.69
C LYS A 73 -2.06 -6.89 -4.53
N THR A 74 -2.04 -8.20 -4.77
CA THR A 74 -0.81 -9.00 -4.71
C THR A 74 0.12 -8.65 -5.86
N GLU A 75 -0.38 -8.48 -7.08
CA GLU A 75 0.45 -8.03 -8.21
C GLU A 75 1.02 -6.63 -7.97
N ASN A 76 0.19 -5.71 -7.47
CA ASN A 76 0.62 -4.34 -7.16
C ASN A 76 1.74 -4.32 -6.11
N GLU A 77 1.54 -5.04 -4.99
CA GLU A 77 2.54 -5.09 -3.93
C GLU A 77 3.89 -5.61 -4.44
N MET A 78 3.88 -6.72 -5.18
CA MET A 78 5.11 -7.34 -5.68
C MET A 78 5.80 -6.46 -6.72
N ALA A 79 5.03 -5.78 -7.58
CA ALA A 79 5.57 -4.83 -8.54
C ALA A 79 6.19 -3.59 -7.86
N VAL A 80 5.51 -3.02 -6.86
CA VAL A 80 6.01 -1.88 -6.08
C VAL A 80 7.28 -2.26 -5.33
N MET A 81 7.28 -3.36 -4.58
CA MET A 81 8.47 -3.83 -3.85
C MET A 81 9.65 -4.11 -4.80
N THR A 82 9.37 -4.72 -5.96
CA THR A 82 10.39 -4.97 -6.99
C THR A 82 10.97 -3.66 -7.53
N TRP A 83 10.13 -2.66 -7.81
CA TRP A 83 10.58 -1.34 -8.25
C TRP A 83 11.44 -0.67 -7.17
N ILE A 84 10.99 -0.66 -5.92
CA ILE A 84 11.71 -0.08 -4.78
C ILE A 84 13.10 -0.69 -4.66
N LYS A 85 13.19 -2.03 -4.68
CA LYS A 85 14.45 -2.76 -4.55
C LYS A 85 15.43 -2.47 -5.69
N ARG A 86 14.92 -2.22 -6.91
CA ARG A 86 15.74 -1.95 -8.10
C ARG A 86 16.24 -0.51 -8.19
N ASN A 87 15.51 0.44 -7.61
CA ASN A 87 15.73 1.87 -7.86
C ASN A 87 16.10 2.69 -6.61
N THR A 88 15.99 2.12 -5.40
CA THR A 88 16.21 2.87 -4.16
C THR A 88 16.96 2.06 -3.11
N SER A 89 17.37 2.74 -2.03
CA SER A 89 17.89 2.13 -0.80
C SER A 89 16.81 1.91 0.26
N VAL A 90 15.53 2.16 -0.06
CA VAL A 90 14.43 1.96 0.87
C VAL A 90 14.36 0.49 1.25
N PRO A 91 14.47 0.15 2.54
CA PRO A 91 14.51 -1.23 2.96
C PRO A 91 13.12 -1.85 2.83
N VAL A 92 13.04 -2.95 2.09
CA VAL A 92 11.84 -3.79 1.95
C VAL A 92 12.23 -5.26 2.10
N PRO A 93 11.31 -6.14 2.51
CA PRO A 93 11.59 -7.57 2.56
C PRO A 93 11.96 -8.13 1.18
N ASP A 94 12.82 -9.13 1.15
CA ASP A 94 13.12 -9.84 -0.10
C ASP A 94 11.94 -10.74 -0.47
N ILE A 95 11.53 -10.67 -1.73
CA ILE A 95 10.50 -11.54 -2.31
C ILE A 95 11.11 -12.90 -2.60
N VAL A 96 10.64 -13.95 -1.94
CA VAL A 96 11.09 -15.33 -2.17
C VAL A 96 10.23 -16.02 -3.23
N ALA A 97 8.91 -15.91 -3.09
CA ALA A 97 7.93 -16.39 -4.05
C ALA A 97 6.59 -15.70 -3.83
N TYR A 98 5.75 -15.65 -4.86
CA TYR A 98 4.36 -15.23 -4.74
C TYR A 98 3.55 -15.87 -5.87
N ASP A 99 2.23 -15.93 -5.68
CA ASP A 99 1.27 -16.32 -6.71
C ASP A 99 0.01 -15.46 -6.53
N SER A 100 -0.40 -14.76 -7.59
CA SER A 100 -1.58 -13.87 -7.62
C SER A 100 -2.84 -14.58 -8.16
N SER A 101 -2.77 -15.90 -8.34
CA SER A 101 -3.91 -16.76 -8.69
C SER A 101 -4.34 -17.64 -7.52
N ASP A 102 -5.54 -18.22 -7.61
CA ASP A 102 -5.99 -19.29 -6.71
C ASP A 102 -5.65 -20.70 -7.25
N ALA A 103 -5.01 -20.79 -8.42
CA ALA A 103 -4.63 -22.03 -9.08
C ALA A 103 -3.32 -22.63 -8.52
N ASN A 104 -3.16 -22.62 -7.20
CA ASN A 104 -1.98 -23.09 -6.49
C ASN A 104 -2.33 -24.01 -5.31
N LYS A 105 -1.31 -24.52 -4.61
CA LYS A 105 -1.49 -25.51 -3.53
C LYS A 105 -2.27 -25.01 -2.32
N LEU A 106 -2.36 -23.69 -2.13
CA LEU A 106 -3.16 -23.10 -1.06
C LEU A 106 -4.60 -22.80 -1.50
N GLY A 107 -4.89 -22.72 -2.79
CA GLY A 107 -6.21 -22.26 -3.27
C GLY A 107 -6.45 -20.76 -3.03
N HIS A 108 -5.38 -20.02 -2.73
CA HIS A 108 -5.39 -18.61 -2.38
C HIS A 108 -4.13 -17.94 -2.90
N GLU A 109 -4.23 -16.66 -3.22
CA GLU A 109 -3.06 -15.84 -3.52
C GLU A 109 -2.15 -15.78 -2.29
N TYR A 110 -0.85 -15.74 -2.51
CA TYR A 110 0.10 -15.65 -1.41
C TYR A 110 1.34 -14.85 -1.79
N SER A 111 1.99 -14.34 -0.76
CA SER A 111 3.37 -13.85 -0.84
C SER A 111 4.21 -14.53 0.24
N LEU A 112 5.42 -14.94 -0.15
CA LEU A 112 6.43 -15.51 0.72
C LEU A 112 7.64 -14.60 0.69
N LEU A 113 7.89 -13.94 1.82
CA LEU A 113 8.92 -12.91 1.96
C LEU A 113 9.97 -13.33 2.98
N SER A 114 11.16 -12.73 2.95
CA SER A 114 12.11 -12.82 4.05
C SER A 114 11.50 -12.24 5.34
N LEU A 115 11.68 -12.92 6.47
CA LEU A 115 11.37 -12.32 7.77
C LEU A 115 12.52 -11.38 8.17
N VAL A 116 12.25 -10.08 8.13
CA VAL A 116 13.24 -9.04 8.46
C VAL A 116 13.34 -8.85 9.98
N SER A 117 14.57 -8.69 10.47
CA SER A 117 14.83 -8.39 11.89
C SER A 117 14.42 -6.97 12.26
N GLY A 118 13.99 -6.78 13.50
CA GLY A 118 13.59 -5.49 14.05
C GLY A 118 12.23 -5.57 14.73
N THR A 119 11.83 -4.45 15.33
CA THR A 119 10.53 -4.31 15.98
C THR A 119 9.79 -3.13 15.34
N THR A 120 8.46 -3.16 15.32
CA THR A 120 7.69 -2.04 14.79
C THR A 120 7.96 -0.78 15.62
N LEU A 121 8.05 0.38 14.97
CA LEU A 121 8.23 1.64 15.68
C LEU A 121 7.08 1.93 16.64
N SER A 122 5.86 1.47 16.35
CA SER A 122 4.71 1.67 17.25
C SER A 122 4.89 0.93 18.57
N ASP A 123 5.43 -0.30 18.53
CA ASP A 123 5.62 -1.11 19.74
C ASP A 123 6.71 -0.53 20.65
N ILE A 124 7.79 0.02 20.06
CA ILE A 124 8.91 0.56 20.82
C ILE A 124 8.86 2.07 21.02
N TYR A 125 7.83 2.76 20.50
CA TYR A 125 7.77 4.23 20.45
C TYR A 125 8.06 4.89 21.80
N ALA A 126 7.45 4.36 22.88
CA ALA A 126 7.59 4.91 24.23
C ALA A 126 9.01 4.77 24.82
N SER A 127 9.84 3.92 24.23
CA SER A 127 11.23 3.67 24.67
C SER A 127 12.27 4.40 23.83
N LEU A 128 11.87 5.00 22.69
CA LEU A 128 12.79 5.70 21.80
C LEU A 128 13.22 7.03 22.42
N THR A 129 14.52 7.28 22.40
CA THR A 129 15.08 8.58 22.78
C THR A 129 14.83 9.63 21.70
N GLU A 130 14.92 10.92 22.06
CA GLU A 130 14.83 12.01 21.08
C GLU A 130 15.89 11.89 19.97
N THR A 131 17.12 11.49 20.33
CA THR A 131 18.21 11.26 19.37
C THR A 131 17.85 10.17 18.37
N GLN A 132 17.30 9.04 18.84
CA GLN A 132 16.86 7.95 17.96
C GLN A 132 15.71 8.39 17.06
N MET A 133 14.74 9.14 17.59
CA MET A 133 13.68 9.70 16.78
C MET A 133 14.21 10.64 15.68
N LEU A 134 15.21 11.47 15.96
CA LEU A 134 15.84 12.30 14.95
C LEU A 134 16.55 11.47 13.87
N LEU A 135 17.21 10.37 14.24
CA LEU A 135 17.85 9.45 13.28
C LEU A 135 16.81 8.74 12.40
N ILE A 136 15.70 8.30 12.99
CA ILE A 136 14.58 7.67 12.27
C ILE A 136 13.99 8.67 11.26
N LEU A 137 13.63 9.88 11.70
CA LEU A 137 13.07 10.90 10.82
C LEU A 137 14.05 11.32 9.72
N GLY A 138 15.35 11.35 10.00
CA GLY A 138 16.41 11.55 9.02
C GLY A 138 16.42 10.46 7.94
N GLN A 139 16.37 9.18 8.35
CA GLN A 139 16.30 8.04 7.42
C GLN A 139 15.03 8.09 6.57
N LEU A 140 13.87 8.41 7.16
CA LEU A 140 12.61 8.55 6.42
C LEU A 140 12.67 9.69 5.40
N ALA A 141 13.34 10.80 5.72
CA ALA A 141 13.53 11.89 4.77
C ALA A 141 14.38 11.44 3.57
N ASP A 142 15.45 10.68 3.82
CA ASP A 142 16.31 10.14 2.77
C ASP A 142 15.56 9.13 1.88
N TYR A 143 14.68 8.30 2.46
CA TYR A 143 13.85 7.35 1.73
C TYR A 143 12.77 8.03 0.88
N LEU A 144 12.02 8.97 1.46
CA LEU A 144 10.98 9.70 0.73
C LEU A 144 11.59 10.52 -0.41
N SER A 145 12.77 11.12 -0.22
CA SER A 145 13.50 11.80 -1.29
C SER A 145 13.75 10.87 -2.50
N GLN A 146 14.23 9.65 -2.25
CA GLN A 146 14.50 8.66 -3.30
C GLN A 146 13.23 8.19 -4.01
N LEU A 147 12.16 7.90 -3.25
CA LEU A 147 10.86 7.53 -3.85
C LEU A 147 10.30 8.64 -4.74
N HIS A 148 10.60 9.89 -4.39
CA HIS A 148 10.09 11.07 -5.08
C HIS A 148 10.95 11.52 -6.27
N GLU A 149 12.18 11.01 -6.39
CA GLU A 149 13.09 11.34 -7.49
C GLU A 149 12.57 10.82 -8.85
N GLN A 150 11.86 9.68 -8.83
CA GLN A 150 11.28 9.12 -10.03
C GLN A 150 10.12 9.99 -10.56
N ARG A 151 10.21 10.34 -11.84
CA ARG A 151 9.11 10.96 -12.59
C ARG A 151 8.20 9.88 -13.17
N TRP A 152 6.91 10.04 -12.96
CA TRP A 152 5.88 9.17 -13.49
C TRP A 152 5.01 9.91 -14.51
N ASN A 153 4.46 9.18 -15.47
CA ASN A 153 3.66 9.71 -16.58
C ASN A 153 2.18 9.34 -16.50
N ALA A 154 1.76 8.58 -15.49
CA ALA A 154 0.39 8.19 -15.26
C ALA A 154 0.16 7.91 -13.77
N ILE A 155 -1.09 8.00 -13.35
CA ILE A 155 -1.60 7.74 -12.00
C ILE A 155 -2.16 6.33 -11.96
N GLY A 156 -1.79 5.54 -10.95
CA GLY A 156 -2.13 4.13 -10.92
C GLY A 156 -1.34 3.32 -9.90
N GLY A 157 -1.68 2.05 -9.77
CA GLY A 157 -0.80 1.04 -9.17
C GLY A 157 0.35 0.69 -10.11
N LEU A 158 1.15 -0.29 -9.74
CA LEU A 158 2.21 -0.84 -10.58
C LEU A 158 1.93 -2.29 -10.92
N ARG A 159 2.40 -2.74 -12.08
CA ARG A 159 2.39 -4.16 -12.48
C ARG A 159 3.71 -4.53 -13.13
N MET A 160 4.08 -5.80 -13.03
CA MET A 160 5.15 -6.36 -13.85
C MET A 160 4.59 -6.89 -15.17
N ASP A 161 5.12 -6.39 -16.29
CA ASP A 161 4.73 -6.86 -17.61
C ASP A 161 5.32 -8.25 -17.92
N LYS A 162 4.96 -8.81 -19.09
CA LYS A 162 5.45 -10.12 -19.54
C LYS A 162 6.98 -10.19 -19.74
N ASN A 163 7.66 -9.05 -19.83
CA ASN A 163 9.11 -8.95 -20.00
C ASN A 163 9.83 -8.69 -18.66
N GLY A 164 9.10 -8.59 -17.54
CA GLY A 164 9.67 -8.28 -16.23
C GLY A 164 9.89 -6.77 -15.98
N ALA A 165 9.39 -5.91 -16.86
CA ALA A 165 9.44 -4.46 -16.69
C ALA A 165 8.29 -3.99 -15.78
N ILE A 166 8.57 -2.99 -14.94
CA ILE A 166 7.54 -2.39 -14.08
C ILE A 166 6.85 -1.27 -14.86
N VAL A 167 5.53 -1.32 -14.94
CA VAL A 167 4.68 -0.35 -15.62
C VAL A 167 3.58 0.16 -14.68
N VAL A 168 3.08 1.37 -14.94
CA VAL A 168 1.89 1.88 -14.24
C VAL A 168 0.66 1.15 -14.76
N ASP A 169 -0.21 0.73 -13.84
CA ASP A 169 -1.43 -0.02 -14.11
C ASP A 169 -2.62 0.61 -13.35
N ARG A 170 -3.77 -0.08 -13.29
CA ARG A 170 -4.96 0.37 -12.58
C ARG A 170 -4.69 0.76 -11.13
N ILE A 171 -5.52 1.67 -10.63
CA ILE A 171 -5.48 2.07 -9.21
C ILE A 171 -5.85 0.86 -8.35
N VAL A 172 -5.12 0.72 -7.24
CA VAL A 172 -5.48 -0.17 -6.14
C VAL A 172 -5.61 0.70 -4.89
N ASP A 173 -6.76 0.62 -4.22
CA ASP A 173 -7.05 1.43 -3.05
C ASP A 173 -7.82 0.62 -2.00
N GLU A 174 -7.46 0.83 -0.74
CA GLU A 174 -8.09 0.15 0.40
C GLU A 174 -9.57 0.57 0.61
N THR A 175 -9.99 1.70 0.05
CA THR A 175 -11.37 2.20 0.12
C THR A 175 -12.27 1.64 -0.96
N PHE A 176 -11.75 0.78 -1.85
CA PHE A 176 -12.55 0.12 -2.87
C PHE A 176 -13.65 -0.76 -2.26
N TRP A 177 -14.77 -0.87 -2.96
CA TRP A 177 -15.73 -1.94 -2.74
C TRP A 177 -15.06 -3.29 -3.00
N GLN A 178 -14.99 -4.10 -1.95
CA GLN A 178 -14.33 -5.41 -1.98
C GLN A 178 -15.33 -6.47 -2.44
N ALA A 179 -14.85 -7.54 -3.07
CA ALA A 179 -15.69 -8.56 -3.69
C ALA A 179 -16.84 -9.07 -2.79
N PRO A 180 -16.63 -9.38 -1.49
CA PRO A 180 -17.73 -9.82 -0.63
C PRO A 180 -18.83 -8.78 -0.42
N ASP A 181 -18.46 -7.48 -0.36
CA ASP A 181 -19.44 -6.40 -0.24
C ASP A 181 -20.10 -6.09 -1.59
N VAL A 182 -19.39 -6.24 -2.72
CA VAL A 182 -19.97 -6.13 -4.06
C VAL A 182 -21.04 -7.20 -4.27
N ASP A 183 -20.72 -8.47 -4.02
CA ASP A 183 -21.65 -9.59 -4.17
C ASP A 183 -22.92 -9.39 -3.34
N LYS A 184 -22.77 -8.81 -2.14
CA LYS A 184 -23.86 -8.60 -1.19
C LYS A 184 -24.69 -7.35 -1.47
N LEU A 185 -24.06 -6.25 -1.84
CA LEU A 185 -24.68 -4.92 -1.86
C LEU A 185 -24.92 -4.39 -3.27
N TRP A 186 -24.24 -4.92 -4.29
CA TRP A 186 -24.26 -4.43 -5.66
C TRP A 186 -24.65 -5.54 -6.64
N PRO A 187 -25.91 -6.03 -6.59
CA PRO A 187 -26.35 -7.15 -7.42
C PRO A 187 -26.26 -6.80 -8.92
N GLY A 188 -25.53 -7.62 -9.68
CA GLY A 188 -25.32 -7.43 -11.12
C GLY A 188 -24.12 -6.55 -11.47
N GLU A 189 -23.43 -6.00 -10.47
CA GLU A 189 -22.17 -5.27 -10.65
C GLU A 189 -20.96 -6.18 -10.37
N THR A 190 -19.78 -5.66 -10.65
CA THR A 190 -18.49 -6.31 -10.42
C THR A 190 -17.57 -5.36 -9.65
N VAL A 191 -16.50 -5.88 -9.04
CA VAL A 191 -15.47 -5.05 -8.39
C VAL A 191 -14.95 -3.97 -9.33
N ASP A 192 -14.80 -4.28 -10.62
CA ASP A 192 -14.31 -3.34 -11.63
C ASP A 192 -15.33 -2.26 -12.02
N SER A 193 -16.63 -2.54 -11.95
CA SER A 193 -17.67 -1.58 -12.35
C SER A 193 -18.03 -0.57 -11.26
N VAL A 194 -17.81 -0.92 -9.99
CA VAL A 194 -18.10 -0.02 -8.85
C VAL A 194 -16.89 0.70 -8.29
N ASN A 195 -15.69 0.44 -8.82
CA ASN A 195 -14.44 1.06 -8.39
C ASN A 195 -13.70 1.77 -9.52
N LEU A 196 -12.67 2.51 -9.16
CA LEU A 196 -11.76 3.14 -10.12
C LEU A 196 -10.92 2.09 -10.85
N GLY A 197 -10.84 2.21 -12.18
CA GLY A 197 -9.85 1.50 -12.98
C GLY A 197 -8.52 2.24 -13.07
N GLY A 198 -8.05 2.47 -14.29
CA GLY A 198 -6.79 3.15 -14.61
C GLY A 198 -5.92 2.27 -15.53
N PRO A 199 -4.66 2.69 -15.78
CA PRO A 199 -4.03 3.92 -15.29
C PRO A 199 -4.63 5.19 -15.90
N TYR A 200 -4.45 6.35 -15.25
CA TYR A 200 -4.91 7.65 -15.74
C TYR A 200 -3.74 8.54 -16.13
N PRO A 201 -3.65 9.04 -17.38
CA PRO A 201 -2.52 9.86 -17.82
C PRO A 201 -2.42 11.20 -17.09
N THR A 202 -3.54 11.80 -16.70
CA THR A 202 -3.57 13.14 -16.11
C THR A 202 -4.44 13.23 -14.86
N TYR A 203 -4.29 14.33 -14.10
CA TYR A 203 -5.11 14.59 -12.92
C TYR A 203 -6.59 14.74 -13.29
N ILE A 204 -6.92 15.46 -14.37
CA ILE A 204 -8.32 15.61 -14.78
C ILE A 204 -8.93 14.28 -15.24
N ASP A 205 -8.15 13.35 -15.79
CA ASP A 205 -8.64 12.01 -16.16
C ASP A 205 -9.02 11.22 -14.90
N LEU A 206 -8.17 11.25 -13.87
CA LEU A 206 -8.46 10.66 -12.57
C LEU A 206 -9.75 11.24 -11.97
N ILE A 207 -9.84 12.57 -11.87
CA ILE A 207 -10.99 13.23 -11.24
C ILE A 207 -12.27 12.98 -12.04
N SER A 208 -12.19 13.01 -13.38
CA SER A 208 -13.32 12.68 -14.25
C SER A 208 -13.79 11.24 -14.03
N ALA A 209 -12.88 10.28 -13.95
CA ALA A 209 -13.21 8.88 -13.73
C ALA A 209 -13.81 8.66 -12.32
N GLN A 210 -13.29 9.33 -11.30
CA GLN A 210 -13.82 9.26 -9.94
C GLN A 210 -15.27 9.75 -9.88
N ILE A 211 -15.56 10.89 -10.49
CA ILE A 211 -16.91 11.46 -10.50
C ILE A 211 -17.86 10.62 -11.36
N LYS A 212 -17.41 10.13 -12.52
CA LYS A 212 -18.21 9.20 -13.34
C LYS A 212 -18.54 7.91 -12.59
N THR A 213 -17.60 7.38 -11.81
CA THR A 213 -17.84 6.22 -10.95
C THR A 213 -18.94 6.55 -9.93
N TYR A 214 -18.86 7.70 -9.25
CA TYR A 214 -19.92 8.10 -8.30
C TYR A 214 -21.28 8.31 -8.97
N ILE A 215 -21.32 8.89 -10.17
CA ILE A 215 -22.57 9.01 -10.95
C ILE A 215 -23.16 7.62 -11.21
N HIS A 216 -22.35 6.67 -11.69
CA HIS A 216 -22.77 5.27 -11.89
C HIS A 216 -23.33 4.67 -10.59
N LEU A 217 -22.62 4.78 -9.47
CA LEU A 217 -23.07 4.26 -8.18
C LEU A 217 -24.42 4.86 -7.75
N ILE A 218 -24.59 6.18 -7.87
CA ILE A 218 -25.84 6.89 -7.54
C ILE A 218 -27.00 6.38 -8.40
N GLN A 219 -26.75 6.16 -9.69
CA GLN A 219 -27.74 5.67 -10.65
C GLN A 219 -28.09 4.19 -10.44
N ALA A 220 -27.11 3.36 -10.12
CA ALA A 220 -27.27 1.92 -10.00
C ALA A 220 -27.91 1.49 -8.67
N HIS A 221 -27.68 2.22 -7.56
CA HIS A 221 -28.04 1.75 -6.24
C HIS A 221 -29.16 2.54 -5.56
N LYS A 222 -30.27 1.85 -5.25
CA LYS A 222 -31.49 2.43 -4.65
C LYS A 222 -31.25 3.25 -3.37
N SER A 223 -30.29 2.85 -2.51
CA SER A 223 -30.00 3.61 -1.28
C SER A 223 -29.35 4.97 -1.53
N LEU A 224 -28.86 5.21 -2.75
CA LEU A 224 -28.29 6.48 -3.17
C LEU A 224 -29.31 7.35 -3.94
N ALA A 225 -30.58 6.93 -4.03
CA ALA A 225 -31.65 7.73 -4.63
C ALA A 225 -31.74 9.18 -4.12
N PRO A 226 -31.50 9.49 -2.82
CA PRO A 226 -31.47 10.87 -2.35
C PRO A 226 -30.39 11.76 -2.98
N MET A 227 -29.39 11.19 -3.66
CA MET A 227 -28.29 11.92 -4.31
C MET A 227 -28.51 12.13 -5.82
N GLN A 228 -29.64 11.68 -6.37
CA GLN A 228 -29.93 11.76 -7.82
C GLN A 228 -29.98 13.21 -8.33
N ASP A 229 -30.41 14.15 -7.50
CA ASP A 229 -30.44 15.58 -7.83
C ASP A 229 -29.03 16.18 -8.01
N ALA A 230 -27.99 15.53 -7.50
CA ALA A 230 -26.61 15.94 -7.66
C ALA A 230 -26.02 15.54 -9.01
N VAL A 231 -26.58 14.53 -9.69
CA VAL A 231 -26.02 13.98 -10.94
C VAL A 231 -25.81 15.05 -12.02
N PRO A 232 -26.79 15.94 -12.34
CA PRO A 232 -26.57 16.97 -13.35
C PRO A 232 -25.43 17.94 -12.99
N ARG A 233 -25.22 18.21 -11.69
CA ARG A 233 -24.12 19.07 -11.22
C ARG A 233 -22.77 18.37 -11.37
N LEU A 234 -22.71 17.07 -11.07
CA LEU A 234 -21.51 16.25 -11.24
C LEU A 234 -21.13 16.11 -12.72
N GLU A 235 -22.11 15.90 -13.60
CA GLU A 235 -21.90 15.85 -15.05
C GLU A 235 -21.39 17.19 -15.59
N ALA A 236 -22.01 18.31 -15.19
CA ALA A 236 -21.56 19.64 -15.56
C ALA A 236 -20.13 19.93 -15.07
N PHE A 237 -19.78 19.49 -13.86
CA PHE A 237 -18.42 19.61 -13.34
C PHE A 237 -17.41 18.85 -14.21
N VAL A 238 -17.70 17.59 -14.56
CA VAL A 238 -16.83 16.79 -15.44
C VAL A 238 -16.68 17.42 -16.81
N GLN A 239 -17.75 18.00 -17.37
CA GLN A 239 -17.71 18.71 -18.66
C GLN A 239 -16.88 20.00 -18.61
N ALA A 240 -16.76 20.63 -17.43
CA ALA A 240 -15.97 21.85 -17.25
C ALA A 240 -14.46 21.58 -17.07
N LEU A 241 -14.06 20.41 -16.58
CA LEU A 241 -12.65 20.07 -16.30
C LEU A 241 -11.68 20.31 -17.48
N PRO A 242 -12.01 19.95 -18.74
CA PRO A 242 -11.11 20.18 -19.87
C PRO A 242 -10.73 21.65 -20.08
N ALA A 243 -11.62 22.61 -19.73
CA ALA A 243 -11.32 24.03 -19.85
C ALA A 243 -10.23 24.52 -18.88
N HIS A 244 -9.93 23.72 -17.85
CA HIS A 244 -8.93 24.00 -16.83
C HIS A 244 -7.76 23.00 -16.87
N ALA A 245 -7.67 22.18 -17.92
CA ALA A 245 -6.71 21.08 -18.01
C ALA A 245 -5.25 21.52 -17.82
N GLU A 246 -4.86 22.67 -18.39
CA GLU A 246 -3.49 23.18 -18.32
C GLU A 246 -3.04 23.44 -16.87
N GLU A 247 -3.91 24.08 -16.08
CA GLU A 247 -3.63 24.38 -14.68
C GLU A 247 -3.76 23.12 -13.81
N LEU A 248 -4.87 22.38 -13.94
CA LEU A 248 -5.19 21.23 -13.10
C LEU A 248 -4.20 20.07 -13.28
N ASN A 249 -3.63 19.90 -14.47
CA ASN A 249 -2.65 18.86 -14.75
C ASN A 249 -1.22 19.25 -14.38
N ARG A 250 -0.97 20.48 -13.93
CA ARG A 250 0.32 20.90 -13.38
C ARG A 250 0.46 20.38 -11.94
N VAL A 251 0.52 19.06 -11.82
CA VAL A 251 0.75 18.35 -10.58
C VAL A 251 1.84 17.32 -10.78
N GLN A 252 2.73 17.23 -9.80
CA GLN A 252 3.77 16.22 -9.80
C GLN A 252 3.19 14.87 -9.37
N LEU A 253 3.67 13.81 -10.02
CA LEU A 253 3.31 12.44 -9.69
C LEU A 253 4.43 11.80 -8.87
N ARG A 254 4.05 11.09 -7.81
CA ARG A 254 4.98 10.45 -6.86
C ARG A 254 4.46 9.06 -6.50
N LEU A 255 5.38 8.12 -6.33
CA LEU A 255 5.06 6.83 -5.72
C LEU A 255 4.83 7.05 -4.22
N ALA A 256 3.64 6.70 -3.73
CA ALA A 256 3.26 6.87 -2.35
C ALA A 256 2.89 5.54 -1.71
N HIS A 257 3.36 5.33 -0.48
CA HIS A 257 2.95 4.21 0.36
C HIS A 257 1.46 4.28 0.75
N LYS A 258 0.93 5.50 0.88
CA LYS A 258 -0.44 5.85 1.33
C LYS A 258 -0.80 5.47 2.78
N ASP A 259 -0.06 4.56 3.39
CA ASP A 259 -0.22 4.17 4.80
C ASP A 259 1.08 4.05 5.63
N LEU A 260 1.94 5.09 5.56
CA LEU A 260 3.27 5.07 6.17
C LEU A 260 3.26 5.47 7.67
N HIS A 261 2.64 4.66 8.52
CA HIS A 261 2.64 4.84 9.97
C HIS A 261 3.69 3.96 10.68
N PHE A 262 3.90 4.17 11.98
CA PHE A 262 4.97 3.49 12.73
C PHE A 262 4.78 1.97 12.88
N ALA A 263 3.54 1.46 12.81
CA ALA A 263 3.31 0.01 12.75
C ALA A 263 3.82 -0.65 11.44
N ASN A 264 4.03 0.13 10.37
CA ASN A 264 4.54 -0.36 9.07
C ASN A 264 6.04 -0.14 8.91
N ILE A 265 6.75 0.26 9.97
CA ILE A 265 8.19 0.54 9.94
C ILE A 265 8.88 -0.31 11.00
N LEU A 266 9.79 -1.19 10.57
CA LEU A 266 10.66 -1.95 11.44
C LEU A 266 11.96 -1.18 11.73
N TYR A 267 12.37 -1.20 12.99
CA TYR A 267 13.57 -0.55 13.47
C TYR A 267 14.41 -1.52 14.30
N ASP A 268 15.72 -1.44 14.13
CA ASP A 268 16.70 -2.12 14.97
C ASP A 268 17.40 -1.10 15.88
N VAL A 269 17.17 -1.25 17.18
CA VAL A 269 17.69 -0.37 18.23
C VAL A 269 19.20 -0.52 18.41
N GLU A 270 19.77 -1.70 18.10
CA GLU A 270 21.20 -1.93 18.26
C GLU A 270 22.03 -1.20 17.18
N SER A 271 21.52 -1.17 15.95
CA SER A 271 22.19 -0.50 14.83
C SER A 271 21.68 0.91 14.53
N ASP A 272 20.61 1.35 15.21
CA ASP A 272 19.87 2.59 14.93
C ASP A 272 19.40 2.73 13.47
N ARG A 273 18.94 1.62 12.89
CA ARG A 273 18.53 1.54 11.48
C ARG A 273 17.06 1.19 11.33
N VAL A 274 16.40 1.88 10.39
CA VAL A 274 15.16 1.35 9.80
C VAL A 274 15.55 0.13 8.96
N THR A 275 15.00 -1.03 9.30
CA THR A 275 15.34 -2.31 8.67
C THR A 275 14.34 -2.75 7.62
N SER A 276 13.10 -2.24 7.67
CA SER A 276 12.09 -2.49 6.64
C SER A 276 10.93 -1.49 6.72
N ILE A 277 10.38 -1.14 5.56
CA ILE A 277 9.02 -0.59 5.42
C ILE A 277 8.13 -1.70 4.87
N LEU A 278 7.01 -1.96 5.54
CA LEU A 278 6.09 -3.06 5.29
C LEU A 278 4.78 -2.54 4.68
N ASP A 279 3.98 -3.46 4.12
CA ASP A 279 2.60 -3.20 3.67
C ASP A 279 2.44 -2.24 2.48
N TRP A 280 2.99 -2.66 1.33
CA TRP A 280 2.94 -1.88 0.08
C TRP A 280 1.71 -2.21 -0.80
N GLU A 281 0.73 -2.98 -0.30
CA GLU A 281 -0.31 -3.57 -1.16
C GLU A 281 -1.26 -2.53 -1.79
N PHE A 282 -1.49 -1.41 -1.10
CA PHE A 282 -2.31 -0.29 -1.59
C PHE A 282 -1.49 0.93 -2.05
N SER A 283 -0.17 0.75 -2.20
CA SER A 283 0.72 1.79 -2.69
C SER A 283 0.48 2.07 -4.18
N GLY A 284 0.85 3.27 -4.63
CA GLY A 284 0.70 3.61 -6.04
C GLY A 284 1.23 4.98 -6.38
N VAL A 285 1.32 5.24 -7.68
CA VAL A 285 1.65 6.56 -8.22
C VAL A 285 0.42 7.45 -8.10
N VAL A 286 0.57 8.57 -7.42
CA VAL A 286 -0.53 9.52 -7.15
C VAL A 286 -0.12 10.95 -7.50
N PRO A 287 -1.09 11.83 -7.80
CA PRO A 287 -0.87 13.27 -7.70
C PRO A 287 -0.36 13.56 -6.30
N PHE A 288 0.72 14.32 -6.18
CA PHE A 288 1.43 14.36 -4.91
C PHE A 288 0.60 14.96 -3.77
N THR A 289 -0.37 15.84 -4.06
CA THR A 289 -1.41 16.28 -3.10
C THR A 289 -2.21 15.15 -2.43
N LYS A 290 -2.18 13.93 -2.99
CA LYS A 290 -2.87 12.71 -2.50
C LYS A 290 -1.91 11.65 -1.92
N TRP A 291 -0.64 11.99 -1.62
CA TRP A 291 0.37 11.03 -1.14
C TRP A 291 0.10 10.43 0.24
N ASN A 292 -0.59 11.18 1.10
CA ASN A 292 -0.87 10.80 2.49
C ASN A 292 -2.37 10.99 2.80
N PRO A 293 -3.26 10.23 2.14
CA PRO A 293 -4.71 10.50 2.14
C PRO A 293 -5.34 10.34 3.52
N ARG A 294 -4.87 9.36 4.32
CA ARG A 294 -5.31 9.15 5.70
C ARG A 294 -4.59 10.01 6.74
N ARG A 295 -3.61 10.79 6.31
CA ARG A 295 -2.69 11.51 7.20
C ARG A 295 -2.02 10.57 8.21
N SER A 296 -1.71 9.33 7.81
CA SER A 296 -1.13 8.31 8.68
C SER A 296 0.39 8.45 8.82
N PHE A 297 1.04 9.23 7.94
CA PHE A 297 2.47 9.53 8.07
C PHE A 297 2.84 10.01 9.49
N LEU A 298 3.80 9.33 10.10
CA LEU A 298 4.29 9.55 11.48
C LEU A 298 3.28 9.29 12.60
N TRP A 299 2.12 8.69 12.30
CA TRP A 299 1.24 8.22 13.37
C TRP A 299 1.91 7.07 14.14
N ASN A 300 1.97 7.21 15.46
CA ASN A 300 2.66 6.28 16.35
C ASN A 300 1.83 5.04 16.74
N GLY A 301 0.62 4.89 16.20
CA GLY A 301 -0.28 3.78 16.50
C GLY A 301 -1.05 3.93 17.83
N LYS A 302 -0.91 5.06 18.55
CA LYS A 302 -1.69 5.33 19.76
C LYS A 302 -2.95 6.10 19.40
N GLU A 303 -4.06 5.70 20.00
CA GLU A 303 -5.32 6.44 20.00
C GLU A 303 -5.42 7.37 21.21
N GLY A 304 -6.33 8.34 21.16
CA GLY A 304 -6.57 9.29 22.26
C GLY A 304 -6.23 10.74 21.92
N GLU A 305 -6.54 11.64 22.86
CA GLU A 305 -6.44 13.10 22.67
C GLU A 305 -5.01 13.56 22.34
N ASP A 306 -3.99 12.86 22.87
CA ASP A 306 -2.57 13.19 22.66
C ASP A 306 -2.01 12.72 21.30
N SER A 307 -2.74 11.89 20.57
CA SER A 307 -2.27 11.30 19.31
C SER A 307 -2.05 12.35 18.21
N VAL A 308 -2.98 13.30 18.10
CA VAL A 308 -2.91 14.36 17.09
C VAL A 308 -1.78 15.36 17.40
N PRO A 309 -1.68 15.94 18.62
CA PRO A 309 -0.55 16.80 18.99
C PRO A 309 0.80 16.14 18.76
N GLU A 310 0.94 14.85 19.10
CA GLU A 310 2.22 14.16 18.98
C GLU A 310 2.62 13.94 17.52
N LYS A 311 1.67 13.54 16.66
CA LYS A 311 1.92 13.45 15.22
C LYS A 311 2.30 14.81 14.63
N SER A 312 1.62 15.89 15.04
CA SER A 312 1.98 17.24 14.62
C SER A 312 3.41 17.62 15.05
N ARG A 313 3.79 17.33 16.29
CA ARG A 313 5.16 17.55 16.79
C ARG A 313 6.20 16.82 15.93
N LEU A 314 5.97 15.54 15.62
CA LEU A 314 6.87 14.76 14.77
C LEU A 314 6.95 15.31 13.34
N LEU A 315 5.82 15.78 12.79
CA LEU A 315 5.77 16.40 11.48
C LEU A 315 6.58 17.72 11.44
N ASP A 316 6.50 18.55 12.47
CA ASP A 316 7.27 19.79 12.58
C ASP A 316 8.78 19.50 12.61
N ILE A 317 9.20 18.47 13.35
CA ILE A 317 10.61 18.03 13.39
C ILE A 317 11.05 17.55 12.00
N PHE A 318 10.23 16.72 11.35
CA PHE A 318 10.49 16.20 10.00
C PHE A 318 10.60 17.33 8.97
N GLN A 319 9.72 18.32 9.02
CA GLN A 319 9.79 19.53 8.19
C GLN A 319 11.09 20.30 8.45
N GLY A 320 11.51 20.42 9.71
CA GLY A 320 12.79 21.03 10.08
C GLY A 320 13.99 20.30 9.48
N ILE A 321 13.96 18.95 9.44
CA ILE A 321 14.98 18.13 8.79
C ILE A 321 14.99 18.39 7.28
N CYS A 322 13.83 18.37 6.63
CA CYS A 322 13.70 18.62 5.19
C CYS A 322 14.27 19.99 4.81
N LYS A 323 13.90 21.05 5.55
CA LYS A 323 14.41 22.42 5.32
C LYS A 323 15.93 22.49 5.49
N LYS A 324 16.49 21.90 6.54
CA LYS A 324 17.95 21.88 6.78
C LYS A 324 18.72 21.15 5.68
N ARG A 325 18.10 20.14 5.04
CA ARG A 325 18.69 19.33 3.97
C ARG A 325 18.29 19.78 2.57
N ASN A 326 17.52 20.87 2.43
CA ASN A 326 16.99 21.36 1.16
C ASN A 326 16.19 20.30 0.38
N LEU A 327 15.36 19.53 1.09
CA LEU A 327 14.48 18.50 0.52
C LEU A 327 13.06 19.07 0.36
N THR A 328 12.50 19.00 -0.84
CA THR A 328 11.18 19.58 -1.19
C THR A 328 10.03 18.59 -0.96
N ILE A 329 10.25 17.57 -0.12
CA ILE A 329 9.35 16.43 0.08
C ILE A 329 7.93 16.87 0.45
N LEU A 330 7.74 17.90 1.27
CA LEU A 330 6.39 18.31 1.70
C LEU A 330 5.86 19.53 0.94
N GLU A 331 6.74 20.30 0.31
CA GLU A 331 6.37 21.52 -0.43
C GLU A 331 5.64 21.17 -1.73
N ASP A 332 6.08 20.11 -2.41
CA ASP A 332 5.41 19.61 -3.61
C ASP A 332 3.96 19.15 -3.34
N ALA A 333 3.60 18.90 -2.08
CA ALA A 333 2.28 18.35 -1.71
C ALA A 333 1.19 19.44 -1.69
N GLU A 334 1.56 20.70 -1.87
CA GLU A 334 0.62 21.81 -2.02
C GLU A 334 0.15 21.96 -3.46
N TYR A 335 -1.15 22.24 -3.62
CA TYR A 335 -1.72 22.47 -4.94
C TYR A 335 -1.08 23.72 -5.57
N ALA A 336 -0.57 23.59 -6.80
CA ALA A 336 0.18 24.62 -7.52
C ALA A 336 1.57 24.98 -6.95
N SER A 337 2.26 24.04 -6.28
CA SER A 337 3.69 24.19 -5.97
C SER A 337 4.49 24.58 -7.24
N PRO A 338 5.37 25.60 -7.18
CA PRO A 338 6.07 26.15 -8.33
C PRO A 338 7.23 25.28 -8.86
N LEU A 339 7.53 24.17 -8.20
CA LEU A 339 8.66 23.27 -8.50
C LEU A 339 8.26 22.10 -9.40
#